data_AF-A0A2N7HJG9-F1
#
_entry.id   AF-A0A2N7HJG9-F1
#
_cell.length_a   1.000
_cell.length_b   1.000
_cell.length_c   1.000
_cell.angle_alpha   90.00
_cell.angle_beta   90.00
_cell.angle_gamma   90.00
#
_symmetry.space_group_name_H-M   'P 1'
#
loop_
_entity.id
_entity.type
_entity.pdbx_description
1 polymer ?
#
loop_
_entity_poly.entity_id
_entity_poly.type
_entity_poly.pdbx_seq_one_letter_code
_entity_poly.pdbx_strand_id
1 'polypeptide(L)'
;MKLEKRLFISGEEVKLVSNMVSLKLSLGSVAIFEIAVKDKPEPFESVRFDIGYENKTAPWFEGYIDKVQPAANGYHKITVKELVGILSKRWAVSLEHPTAEDVIGVLAELTGLEFNLPEVDYIKTTIPNFVCQGTGYQCLEQVAKAFSILDCVWFQDADQRIYFGSYQDSHFYNKPMPMPEEFTSRQSGNSVTFVPFPMLRPGRVMNDKRVNRVDLIEDEMTAYWKNEQSEVPPKKRETLQNFPELAAGLHLPKFGRVEAVRDKVTVGQVADPFRPRFAVDVQVLDEDLNPDSNVPVYRSIPLPVHMSGHESGLLAYPLEGTLVEIAFAYGRNDRPIVRGVYGRDYALPSIEPGEQLQQQREEVSNRIDAAGNISQQTDQTQKQRAFEKIDQVERYRGEFGQHHLVVDEHSVEEVIGKKLIEALGAINLLAGDDIVLGSLGNIQTATAGELVEAIGKVRRSFAAEHQWLQSPKTWVGSKQENVLILLSELMQVVKELADTLATHTHKGVAAGPATTRAPVQASAIRGHGTESSELKGRLDPITQTS
;
A
#
# COMPACT_ATOMS: atom_id res chain seq x y z
N MET A 1 73.02 -0.81 -10.14
CA MET A 1 72.69 0.61 -9.85
C MET A 1 72.15 0.68 -8.43
N LYS A 2 72.41 1.76 -7.68
CA LYS A 2 71.87 1.94 -6.32
C LYS A 2 70.49 2.60 -6.42
N LEU A 3 69.49 2.06 -5.73
CA LEU A 3 68.17 2.67 -5.65
C LEU A 3 68.26 3.94 -4.79
N GLU A 4 67.79 5.06 -5.33
CA GLU A 4 67.61 6.28 -4.57
C GLU A 4 66.22 6.32 -3.94
N LYS A 5 66.17 6.73 -2.67
CA LYS A 5 64.97 6.72 -1.83
C LYS A 5 64.88 8.04 -1.10
N ARG A 6 63.79 8.77 -1.28
CA ARG A 6 63.55 10.06 -0.62
C ARG A 6 62.20 10.02 0.08
N LEU A 7 62.15 10.49 1.31
CA LEU A 7 60.93 10.52 2.11
C LEU A 7 60.65 11.97 2.49
N PHE A 8 59.42 12.41 2.26
CA PHE A 8 58.93 13.73 2.60
C PHE A 8 57.80 13.61 3.61
N ILE A 9 57.82 14.42 4.67
CA ILE A 9 56.74 14.57 5.63
C ILE A 9 56.30 16.03 5.60
N SER A 10 55.02 16.29 5.34
CA SER A 10 54.48 17.64 5.20
C SER A 10 55.24 18.52 4.18
N GLY A 11 55.79 17.88 3.14
CA GLY A 11 56.58 18.53 2.08
C GLY A 11 58.08 18.69 2.39
N GLU A 12 58.52 18.43 3.62
CA GLU A 12 59.93 18.52 4.02
C GLU A 12 60.64 17.17 3.91
N GLU A 13 61.83 17.15 3.32
CA GLU A 13 62.62 15.93 3.19
C GLU A 13 63.20 15.49 4.53
N VAL A 14 62.93 14.25 4.92
CA VAL A 14 63.41 13.65 6.17
C VAL A 14 64.42 12.56 5.90
N LYS A 15 65.33 12.35 6.85
CA LYS A 15 66.34 11.30 6.74
C LYS A 15 65.72 9.93 7.00
N LEU A 16 65.56 9.16 5.93
CA LEU A 16 65.11 7.77 5.95
C LEU A 16 66.21 6.83 6.50
N VAL A 17 65.86 5.97 7.45
CA VAL A 17 66.75 4.96 8.05
C VAL A 17 66.44 3.58 7.49
N SER A 18 65.17 3.18 7.48
CA SER A 18 64.69 1.91 6.92
C SER A 18 63.30 2.09 6.32
N ASN A 19 62.97 1.26 5.32
CA ASN A 19 61.68 1.28 4.66
C ASN A 19 61.10 -0.13 4.49
N MET A 20 59.81 -0.24 4.75
CA MET A 20 58.99 -1.40 4.41
C MET A 20 57.66 -0.87 3.85
N VAL A 21 57.52 -0.87 2.53
CA VAL A 21 56.34 -0.34 1.84
C VAL A 21 55.62 -1.48 1.15
N SER A 22 54.31 -1.59 1.36
CA SER A 22 53.46 -2.64 0.78
C SER A 22 52.32 -1.99 0.01
N LEU A 23 52.45 -1.94 -1.32
CA LEU A 23 51.40 -1.51 -2.23
C LEU A 23 50.43 -2.65 -2.47
N LYS A 24 49.11 -2.40 -2.42
CA LYS A 24 48.08 -3.44 -2.58
C LYS A 24 47.03 -3.02 -3.59
N LEU A 25 46.57 -3.99 -4.40
CA LEU A 25 45.43 -3.81 -5.28
C LEU A 25 44.12 -3.98 -4.50
N SER A 26 43.16 -3.08 -4.71
CA SER A 26 41.84 -3.10 -4.08
C SER A 26 41.89 -3.09 -2.54
N LEU A 27 42.92 -2.51 -1.95
CA LEU A 27 43.08 -2.31 -0.51
C LEU A 27 43.98 -1.11 -0.26
N GLY A 28 43.85 -0.48 0.91
CA GLY A 28 44.79 0.55 1.35
C GLY A 28 46.20 0.00 1.54
N SER A 29 47.13 0.55 0.76
CA SER A 29 48.55 0.28 0.91
C SER A 29 49.08 0.80 2.25
N VAL A 30 50.12 0.14 2.77
CA VAL A 30 50.69 0.46 4.08
C VAL A 30 52.19 0.54 3.95
N ALA A 31 52.78 1.57 4.54
CA ALA A 31 54.21 1.70 4.69
C ALA A 31 54.60 1.80 6.16
N ILE A 32 55.79 1.31 6.48
CA ILE A 32 56.46 1.47 7.75
C ILE A 32 57.82 2.08 7.42
N PHE A 33 58.10 3.24 7.99
CA PHE A 33 59.38 3.92 7.86
C PHE A 33 59.99 4.13 9.24
N GLU A 34 61.30 3.96 9.35
CA GLU A 34 62.06 4.51 10.47
C GLU A 34 62.79 5.75 9.99
N ILE A 35 62.63 6.85 10.72
CA ILE A 35 63.12 8.17 10.34
C ILE A 35 63.96 8.79 11.45
N ALA A 36 64.98 9.54 11.04
CA ALA A 36 65.81 10.34 11.93
C ALA A 36 65.39 11.81 11.80
N VAL A 37 64.50 12.25 12.69
CA VAL A 37 63.96 13.62 12.76
C VAL A 37 64.21 14.21 14.15
N LYS A 38 64.30 15.54 14.24
CA LYS A 38 64.50 16.26 15.52
C LYS A 38 63.21 16.36 16.30
N ASP A 39 62.13 16.67 15.60
CA ASP A 39 60.79 16.83 16.16
C ASP A 39 59.96 15.59 15.87
N LYS A 40 59.14 15.19 16.84
CA LYS A 40 58.25 14.04 16.71
C LYS A 40 57.18 14.36 15.66
N PRO A 41 56.99 13.51 14.63
CA PRO A 41 55.90 13.69 13.66
C PRO A 41 54.55 13.43 14.32
N GLU A 42 53.51 14.07 13.79
CA GLU A 42 52.16 13.98 14.32
C GLU A 42 51.25 13.10 13.42
N PRO A 43 50.23 12.44 13.99
CA PRO A 43 49.25 11.70 13.19
C PRO A 43 48.59 12.59 12.15
N PHE A 44 48.23 12.00 11.01
CA PHE A 44 47.57 12.63 9.85
C PHE A 44 48.44 13.57 9.00
N GLU A 45 49.72 13.76 9.34
CA GLU A 45 50.64 14.47 8.44
C GLU A 45 50.81 13.71 7.12
N SER A 46 50.89 14.46 6.01
CA SER A 46 51.10 13.90 4.68
C SER A 46 52.51 13.31 4.55
N VAL A 47 52.62 12.16 3.90
CA VAL A 47 53.88 11.48 3.65
C VAL A 47 53.97 11.09 2.19
N ARG A 48 55.11 11.40 1.56
CA ARG A 48 55.43 11.01 0.19
C ARG A 48 56.78 10.30 0.14
N PHE A 49 56.81 9.15 -0.51
CA PHE A 49 58.00 8.33 -0.67
C PHE A 49 58.30 8.14 -2.16
N ASP A 50 59.46 8.66 -2.56
CA ASP A 50 59.94 8.67 -3.93
C ASP A 50 61.08 7.65 -4.09
N ILE A 51 61.03 6.89 -5.18
CA ILE A 51 62.10 5.95 -5.55
C ILE A 51 62.52 6.14 -7.01
N GLY A 52 63.78 5.81 -7.30
CA GLY A 52 64.31 5.93 -8.66
C GLY A 52 65.78 5.59 -8.79
N TYR A 53 66.31 5.84 -9.99
CA TYR A 53 67.71 5.59 -10.33
C TYR A 53 68.30 6.84 -11.01
N GLU A 54 69.63 7.01 -10.90
CA GLU A 54 70.38 8.07 -11.59
C GLU A 54 69.85 9.49 -11.33
N ASN A 55 69.57 9.85 -10.07
CA ASN A 55 68.98 11.13 -9.66
C ASN A 55 67.59 11.43 -10.24
N LYS A 56 66.90 10.43 -10.80
CA LYS A 56 65.51 10.55 -11.30
C LYS A 56 64.57 9.74 -10.43
N THR A 57 64.12 10.33 -9.33
CA THR A 57 63.11 9.75 -8.45
C THR A 57 61.69 10.20 -8.84
N ALA A 58 60.71 9.33 -8.63
CA ALA A 58 59.29 9.63 -8.84
C ALA A 58 58.46 9.17 -7.63
N PRO A 59 57.28 9.79 -7.38
CA PRO A 59 56.38 9.36 -6.33
C PRO A 59 55.96 7.89 -6.52
N TRP A 60 56.16 7.10 -5.47
CA TRP A 60 55.82 5.69 -5.48
C TRP A 60 54.82 5.31 -4.40
N PHE A 61 54.83 6.01 -3.27
CA PHE A 61 53.83 5.86 -2.22
C PHE A 61 53.50 7.21 -1.60
N GLU A 62 52.21 7.52 -1.50
CA GLU A 62 51.70 8.74 -0.86
C GLU A 62 50.54 8.43 0.07
N GLY A 63 50.54 9.05 1.25
CA GLY A 63 49.56 8.76 2.27
C GLY A 63 49.67 9.68 3.48
N TYR A 64 49.16 9.20 4.61
CA TYR A 64 49.14 9.93 5.88
C TYR A 64 49.63 9.06 7.03
N ILE A 65 50.19 9.69 8.06
CA ILE A 65 50.66 9.01 9.27
C ILE A 65 49.47 8.48 10.06
N ASP A 66 49.33 7.15 10.18
CA ASP A 66 48.29 6.49 11.00
C ASP A 66 48.76 6.27 12.44
N LYS A 67 50.06 6.01 12.64
CA LYS A 67 50.64 5.76 13.97
C LYS A 67 52.10 6.18 14.04
N VAL A 68 52.51 6.74 15.17
CA VAL A 68 53.91 7.08 15.50
C VAL A 68 54.35 6.30 16.73
N GLN A 69 55.54 5.70 16.68
CA GLN A 69 56.13 4.93 17.77
C GLN A 69 57.61 5.30 17.94
N PRO A 70 58.18 5.21 19.15
CA PRO A 70 59.61 5.34 19.35
C PRO A 70 60.35 4.13 18.76
N ALA A 71 61.54 4.36 18.19
CA ALA A 71 62.46 3.34 17.68
C ALA A 71 63.85 3.49 18.34
N ALA A 72 64.77 2.58 18.01
CA ALA A 72 66.13 2.63 18.55
C ALA A 72 66.87 3.92 18.13
N ASN A 73 67.90 4.31 18.89
CA ASN A 73 68.77 5.45 18.60
C ASN A 73 68.05 6.83 18.50
N GLY A 74 66.92 6.98 19.18
CA GLY A 74 66.14 8.23 19.14
C GLY A 74 65.38 8.45 17.83
N TYR A 75 65.28 7.42 16.98
CA TYR A 75 64.48 7.46 15.76
C TYR A 75 63.00 7.27 16.05
N HIS A 76 62.19 7.63 15.07
CA HIS A 76 60.74 7.42 15.10
C HIS A 76 60.35 6.38 14.05
N LYS A 77 59.51 5.43 14.46
CA LYS A 77 58.86 4.48 13.57
C LYS A 77 57.46 4.98 13.26
N ILE A 78 57.20 5.28 11.99
CA ILE A 78 55.89 5.72 11.52
C ILE A 78 55.22 4.62 10.70
N THR A 79 53.94 4.38 10.98
CA THR A 79 53.07 3.59 10.13
C THR A 79 52.24 4.56 9.31
N VAL A 80 52.34 4.44 7.99
CA VAL A 80 51.69 5.34 7.03
C VAL A 80 50.68 4.52 6.22
N LYS A 81 49.47 5.04 6.07
CA LYS A 81 48.45 4.48 5.18
C LYS A 81 48.29 5.37 3.97
N GLU A 82 48.12 4.73 2.82
CA GLU A 82 47.70 5.42 1.60
C GLU A 82 46.34 6.14 1.81
N LEU A 83 46.00 7.16 1.01
CA LEU A 83 44.78 7.96 1.22
C LEU A 83 43.52 7.10 1.13
N VAL A 84 43.49 6.17 0.15
CA VAL A 84 42.42 5.16 0.01
C VAL A 84 42.25 4.29 1.27
N GLY A 85 43.26 4.25 2.15
CA GLY A 85 43.24 3.66 3.48
C GLY A 85 42.07 4.12 4.36
N ILE A 86 41.57 5.34 4.15
CA ILE A 86 40.43 5.92 4.88
C ILE A 86 39.13 5.13 4.63
N LEU A 87 39.01 4.43 3.49
CA LEU A 87 37.90 3.53 3.17
C LEU A 87 37.84 2.28 4.07
N SER A 88 38.84 2.06 4.93
CA SER A 88 38.75 1.05 6.01
C SER A 88 37.78 1.45 7.13
N LYS A 89 37.35 2.71 7.18
CA LYS A 89 36.34 3.22 8.12
C LYS A 89 34.94 3.00 7.55
N ARG A 90 33.93 3.10 8.43
CA ARG A 90 32.52 2.94 8.11
C ARG A 90 31.99 4.19 7.42
N TRP A 91 31.27 4.00 6.31
CA TRP A 91 30.67 5.07 5.52
C TRP A 91 29.26 4.64 5.12
N ALA A 92 28.27 5.45 5.46
CA ALA A 92 26.87 5.13 5.21
C ALA A 92 26.34 5.92 4.00
N VAL A 93 25.60 5.26 3.13
CA VAL A 93 25.03 5.83 1.90
C VAL A 93 23.60 5.33 1.74
N SER A 94 22.67 6.18 1.31
CA SER A 94 21.33 5.77 0.87
C SER A 94 20.88 6.68 -0.26
N LEU A 95 20.66 6.10 -1.44
CA LEU A 95 20.28 6.84 -2.65
C LEU A 95 19.16 6.10 -3.41
N GLU A 96 18.22 6.88 -3.94
CA GLU A 96 17.21 6.41 -4.89
C GLU A 96 17.66 6.76 -6.31
N HIS A 97 17.45 5.83 -7.23
CA HIS A 97 17.82 5.98 -8.63
C HIS A 97 19.29 6.39 -8.86
N PRO A 98 20.28 5.84 -8.12
CA PRO A 98 21.66 6.26 -8.35
C PRO A 98 22.29 5.55 -9.54
N THR A 99 23.29 6.20 -10.13
CA THR A 99 24.35 5.57 -10.93
C THR A 99 25.53 5.17 -10.04
N ALA A 100 26.51 4.42 -10.56
CA ALA A 100 27.71 4.11 -9.77
C ALA A 100 28.49 5.40 -9.49
N GLU A 101 28.53 6.32 -10.46
CA GLU A 101 29.10 7.65 -10.32
C GLU A 101 28.50 8.43 -9.14
N ASP A 102 27.17 8.41 -8.98
CA ASP A 102 26.51 9.09 -7.86
C ASP A 102 26.92 8.50 -6.50
N VAL A 103 26.99 7.16 -6.39
CA VAL A 103 27.40 6.49 -5.15
C VAL A 103 28.85 6.83 -4.81
N ILE A 104 29.74 6.79 -5.81
CA ILE A 104 31.16 7.14 -5.63
C ILE A 104 31.31 8.63 -5.31
N GLY A 105 30.50 9.50 -5.91
CA GLY A 105 30.45 10.93 -5.62
C GLY A 105 30.12 11.21 -4.16
N VAL A 106 29.09 10.55 -3.60
CA VAL A 106 28.78 10.66 -2.18
C VAL A 106 29.92 10.13 -1.31
N LEU A 107 30.55 9.01 -1.69
CA LEU A 107 31.69 8.47 -0.96
C LEU A 107 32.90 9.42 -1.01
N ALA A 108 33.13 10.10 -2.14
CA ALA A 108 34.14 11.13 -2.33
C ALA A 108 33.90 12.32 -1.41
N GLU A 109 32.67 12.84 -1.34
CA GLU A 109 32.29 13.93 -0.44
C GLU A 109 32.50 13.57 1.04
N LEU A 110 32.12 12.35 1.44
CA LEU A 110 32.27 11.89 2.82
C LEU A 110 33.73 11.70 3.24
N THR A 111 34.60 11.34 2.30
CA THR A 111 36.00 10.94 2.59
C THR A 111 37.04 11.98 2.21
N GLY A 112 36.69 12.94 1.34
CA GLY A 112 37.62 13.89 0.73
C GLY A 112 38.50 13.28 -0.37
N LEU A 113 38.23 12.05 -0.81
CA LEU A 113 39.01 11.38 -1.86
C LEU A 113 38.56 11.83 -3.26
N GLU A 114 39.50 12.01 -4.18
CA GLU A 114 39.19 12.21 -5.60
C GLU A 114 39.19 10.86 -6.34
N PHE A 115 38.08 10.54 -7.00
CA PHE A 115 37.96 9.32 -7.80
C PHE A 115 38.13 9.60 -9.29
N ASN A 116 38.83 8.70 -9.98
CA ASN A 116 38.93 8.65 -11.43
C ASN A 116 38.10 7.45 -11.92
N LEU A 117 37.03 7.72 -12.66
CA LEU A 117 36.11 6.70 -13.16
C LEU A 117 36.27 6.53 -14.68
N PRO A 118 36.21 5.29 -15.20
CA PRO A 118 36.25 5.04 -16.64
C PRO A 118 34.97 5.54 -17.32
N GLU A 119 35.09 6.03 -18.57
CA GLU A 119 33.95 6.45 -19.38
C GLU A 119 33.24 5.25 -20.03
N VAL A 120 32.48 4.50 -19.22
CA VAL A 120 31.79 3.26 -19.64
C VAL A 120 30.37 3.19 -19.09
N ASP A 121 29.50 2.42 -19.76
CA ASP A 121 28.05 2.42 -19.50
C ASP A 121 27.68 1.97 -18.09
N TYR A 122 28.40 1.00 -17.50
CA TYR A 122 28.08 0.50 -16.16
C TYR A 122 28.29 1.56 -15.07
N ILE A 123 29.12 2.57 -15.29
CA ILE A 123 29.32 3.69 -14.35
C ILE A 123 28.08 4.60 -14.34
N LYS A 124 27.45 4.76 -15.50
CA LYS A 124 26.34 5.70 -15.76
C LYS A 124 24.95 5.05 -15.73
N THR A 125 24.89 3.72 -15.66
CA THR A 125 23.63 2.98 -15.63
C THR A 125 22.92 3.24 -14.31
N THR A 126 21.67 3.67 -14.36
CA THR A 126 20.84 3.91 -13.18
C THR A 126 20.29 2.59 -12.64
N ILE A 127 20.37 2.39 -11.32
CA ILE A 127 19.69 1.29 -10.62
C ILE A 127 18.57 1.83 -9.72
N PRO A 128 17.60 1.01 -9.32
CA PRO A 128 16.45 1.51 -8.56
C PRO A 128 16.79 2.14 -7.21
N ASN A 129 17.68 1.52 -6.45
CA ASN A 129 18.00 1.89 -5.08
C ASN A 129 19.40 1.38 -4.71
N PHE A 130 20.10 2.07 -3.81
CA PHE A 130 21.35 1.59 -3.21
C PHE A 130 21.48 2.08 -1.77
N VAL A 131 21.71 1.16 -0.83
CA VAL A 131 22.01 1.50 0.57
C VAL A 131 23.26 0.81 1.07
N CYS A 132 24.09 1.47 1.87
CA CYS A 132 25.29 0.92 2.46
C CYS A 132 25.50 1.44 3.87
N GLN A 133 26.02 0.59 4.76
CA GLN A 133 26.32 0.90 6.16
C GLN A 133 27.67 0.30 6.60
N GLY A 134 28.42 -0.29 5.66
CA GLY A 134 29.70 -0.97 5.91
C GLY A 134 30.90 -0.04 5.82
N THR A 135 32.09 -0.63 5.68
CA THR A 135 33.30 0.13 5.33
C THR A 135 33.27 0.62 3.90
N GLY A 136 34.09 1.61 3.57
CA GLY A 136 34.23 2.12 2.21
C GLY A 136 34.64 1.02 1.22
N TYR A 137 35.55 0.11 1.59
CA TYR A 137 35.90 -1.03 0.73
C TYR A 137 34.70 -1.92 0.42
N GLN A 138 33.89 -2.22 1.45
CA GLN A 138 32.68 -3.01 1.26
C GLN A 138 31.64 -2.25 0.42
N CYS A 139 31.57 -0.92 0.56
CA CYS A 139 30.75 -0.08 -0.30
C CYS A 139 31.16 -0.26 -1.77
N LEU A 140 32.47 -0.15 -2.08
CA LEU A 140 33.01 -0.33 -3.43
C LEU A 140 32.72 -1.72 -4.01
N GLU A 141 32.89 -2.79 -3.23
CA GLU A 141 32.55 -4.16 -3.65
C GLU A 141 31.04 -4.33 -3.91
N GLN A 142 30.19 -3.70 -3.08
CA GLN A 142 28.74 -3.75 -3.26
C GLN A 142 28.29 -2.90 -4.46
N VAL A 143 28.96 -1.79 -4.75
CA VAL A 143 28.77 -1.03 -6.01
C VAL A 143 29.12 -1.94 -7.18
N ALA A 144 30.28 -2.61 -7.16
CA ALA A 144 30.64 -3.54 -8.22
C ALA A 144 29.58 -4.63 -8.46
N LYS A 145 29.03 -5.20 -7.38
CA LYS A 145 27.95 -6.20 -7.47
C LYS A 145 26.62 -5.59 -7.94
N ALA A 146 26.29 -4.38 -7.49
CA ALA A 146 25.05 -3.67 -7.83
C ALA A 146 24.98 -3.36 -9.33
N PHE A 147 26.07 -2.80 -9.87
CA PHE A 147 26.19 -2.37 -11.27
C PHE A 147 26.81 -3.44 -12.19
N SER A 148 27.01 -4.66 -11.68
CA SER A 148 27.57 -5.80 -12.43
C SER A 148 28.95 -5.53 -13.07
N ILE A 149 29.81 -4.81 -12.35
CA ILE A 149 31.18 -4.49 -12.78
C ILE A 149 32.04 -5.75 -12.68
N LEU A 150 32.40 -6.32 -13.83
CA LEU A 150 33.25 -7.50 -13.90
C LEU A 150 34.68 -7.17 -13.46
N ASP A 151 35.28 -8.04 -12.64
CA ASP A 151 36.68 -7.91 -12.19
C ASP A 151 37.00 -6.49 -11.67
N CYS A 152 36.16 -6.00 -10.76
CA CYS A 152 36.27 -4.65 -10.23
C CYS A 152 37.54 -4.48 -9.39
N VAL A 153 38.27 -3.38 -9.62
CA VAL A 153 39.48 -3.01 -8.90
C VAL A 153 39.43 -1.55 -8.47
N TRP A 154 40.17 -1.23 -7.41
CA TRP A 154 40.47 0.14 -7.05
C TRP A 154 41.90 0.29 -6.54
N PHE A 155 42.52 1.43 -6.82
CA PHE A 155 43.88 1.73 -6.40
C PHE A 155 44.14 3.23 -6.50
N GLN A 156 45.06 3.75 -5.67
CA GLN A 156 45.52 5.13 -5.77
C GLN A 156 46.65 5.21 -6.82
N ASP A 157 46.50 6.11 -7.78
CA ASP A 157 47.51 6.36 -8.79
C ASP A 157 48.55 7.39 -8.29
N ALA A 158 49.62 7.61 -9.05
CA ALA A 158 50.69 8.53 -8.69
C ALA A 158 50.25 10.01 -8.64
N ASP A 159 49.08 10.34 -9.19
CA ASP A 159 48.46 11.66 -9.15
C ASP A 159 47.52 11.85 -7.93
N GLN A 160 47.53 10.89 -6.99
CA GLN A 160 46.70 10.84 -5.78
C GLN A 160 45.23 10.49 -6.01
N ARG A 161 44.77 10.35 -7.26
CA ARG A 161 43.39 9.95 -7.54
C ARG A 161 43.20 8.46 -7.39
N ILE A 162 41.99 8.07 -7.00
CA ILE A 162 41.61 6.68 -6.79
C ILE A 162 40.88 6.20 -8.04
N TYR A 163 41.46 5.27 -8.78
CA TYR A 163 40.72 4.57 -9.81
C TYR A 163 39.67 3.65 -9.19
N PHE A 164 38.46 3.61 -9.75
CA PHE A 164 37.45 2.59 -9.45
C PHE A 164 36.75 2.15 -10.73
N GLY A 165 36.74 0.85 -11.00
CA GLY A 165 36.07 0.28 -12.19
C GLY A 165 36.54 -1.14 -12.49
N SER A 166 36.13 -1.69 -13.63
CA SER A 166 36.63 -2.97 -14.11
C SER A 166 38.15 -2.89 -14.31
N TYR A 167 38.84 -3.99 -14.08
CA TYR A 167 40.24 -4.12 -14.43
C TYR A 167 40.50 -3.85 -15.92
N GLN A 168 39.58 -4.25 -16.80
CA GLN A 168 39.73 -4.10 -18.25
C GLN A 168 39.79 -2.64 -18.70
N ASP A 169 39.11 -1.76 -17.98
CA ASP A 169 39.07 -0.33 -18.24
C ASP A 169 40.18 0.43 -17.50
N SER A 170 40.95 -0.28 -16.66
CA SER A 170 42.07 0.32 -15.93
C SER A 170 43.27 0.55 -16.85
N HIS A 171 44.10 1.53 -16.50
CA HIS A 171 45.30 1.84 -17.29
C HIS A 171 46.35 0.69 -17.29
N PHE A 172 46.18 -0.34 -16.46
CA PHE A 172 47.02 -1.54 -16.39
C PHE A 172 46.63 -2.63 -17.40
N TYR A 173 45.39 -2.61 -17.89
CA TYR A 173 44.91 -3.61 -18.83
C TYR A 173 45.74 -3.62 -20.12
N ASN A 174 46.02 -4.83 -20.61
CA ASN A 174 46.78 -5.08 -21.83
C ASN A 174 48.16 -4.39 -21.88
N LYS A 175 48.76 -4.09 -20.72
CA LYS A 175 50.12 -3.55 -20.62
C LYS A 175 50.97 -4.40 -19.68
N PRO A 176 51.30 -5.64 -20.10
CA PRO A 176 52.15 -6.53 -19.31
C PRO A 176 53.54 -5.92 -19.13
N MET A 177 54.18 -6.24 -18.02
CA MET A 177 55.55 -5.86 -17.71
C MET A 177 56.33 -7.16 -17.51
N PRO A 178 56.84 -7.80 -18.58
CA PRO A 178 57.61 -9.02 -18.45
C PRO A 178 58.86 -8.74 -17.62
N MET A 179 59.19 -9.66 -16.71
CA MET A 179 60.35 -9.54 -15.84
C MET A 179 61.46 -10.46 -16.35
N PRO A 180 62.60 -9.93 -16.82
CA PRO A 180 63.73 -10.77 -17.22
C PRO A 180 64.23 -11.62 -16.06
N GLU A 181 64.52 -12.89 -16.31
CA GLU A 181 65.00 -13.84 -15.28
C GLU A 181 66.31 -13.35 -14.62
N GLU A 182 67.14 -12.64 -15.36
CA GLU A 182 68.42 -12.07 -14.89
C GLU A 182 68.28 -11.11 -13.70
N PHE A 183 67.10 -10.50 -13.52
CA PHE A 183 66.82 -9.56 -12.44
C PHE A 183 66.15 -10.22 -11.23
N THR A 184 65.82 -11.51 -11.33
CA THR A 184 65.14 -12.26 -10.28
C THR A 184 66.14 -12.85 -9.30
N SER A 185 65.97 -12.57 -8.01
CA SER A 185 66.85 -13.09 -6.95
C SER A 185 66.25 -14.31 -6.24
N ARG A 186 64.93 -14.32 -6.01
CA ARG A 186 64.20 -15.43 -5.37
C ARG A 186 62.83 -15.58 -5.99
N GLN A 187 62.39 -16.81 -6.18
CA GLN A 187 61.04 -17.09 -6.68
C GLN A 187 60.37 -18.14 -5.79
N SER A 188 59.10 -17.91 -5.50
CA SER A 188 58.18 -18.87 -4.89
C SER A 188 56.98 -19.07 -5.82
N GLY A 189 56.07 -20.00 -5.51
CA GLY A 189 54.88 -20.23 -6.33
C GLY A 189 53.99 -18.99 -6.51
N ASN A 190 53.91 -18.15 -5.47
CA ASN A 190 52.99 -17.00 -5.38
C ASN A 190 53.69 -15.65 -5.33
N SER A 191 55.03 -15.63 -5.44
CA SER A 191 55.80 -14.40 -5.34
C SER A 191 57.13 -14.49 -6.07
N VAL A 192 57.67 -13.33 -6.45
CA VAL A 192 59.02 -13.23 -6.97
C VAL A 192 59.68 -11.97 -6.43
N THR A 193 60.92 -12.12 -5.98
CA THR A 193 61.79 -11.04 -5.50
C THR A 193 62.81 -10.72 -6.59
N PHE A 194 63.01 -9.43 -6.83
CA PHE A 194 63.84 -8.91 -7.91
C PHE A 194 64.37 -7.52 -7.53
N VAL A 195 65.27 -6.98 -8.36
CA VAL A 195 65.77 -5.61 -8.16
C VAL A 195 64.63 -4.60 -8.30
N PRO A 196 64.58 -3.51 -7.50
CA PRO A 196 63.44 -2.60 -7.51
C PRO A 196 63.11 -2.00 -8.89
N PHE A 197 61.84 -2.07 -9.32
CA PHE A 197 61.34 -1.39 -10.52
C PHE A 197 60.35 -0.30 -10.10
N PRO A 198 60.74 0.99 -10.10
CA PRO A 198 59.87 2.10 -9.71
C PRO A 198 58.51 2.16 -10.43
N MET A 199 58.44 1.64 -11.65
CA MET A 199 57.23 1.64 -12.47
C MET A 199 56.25 0.50 -12.14
N LEU A 200 56.67 -0.48 -11.34
CA LEU A 200 55.83 -1.60 -10.99
C LEU A 200 54.82 -1.20 -9.92
N ARG A 201 53.54 -1.47 -10.21
CA ARG A 201 52.41 -1.22 -9.31
C ARG A 201 51.52 -2.49 -9.28
N PRO A 202 50.82 -2.75 -8.16
CA PRO A 202 49.75 -3.75 -8.13
C PRO A 202 48.73 -3.50 -9.25
N GLY A 203 48.28 -4.56 -9.92
CA GLY A 203 47.42 -4.50 -11.11
C GLY A 203 48.16 -4.83 -12.41
N ARG A 204 49.47 -4.60 -12.52
CA ARG A 204 50.25 -5.03 -13.69
C ARG A 204 50.26 -6.56 -13.82
N VAL A 205 50.21 -7.05 -15.06
CA VAL A 205 50.49 -8.46 -15.37
C VAL A 205 51.99 -8.64 -15.54
N MET A 206 52.59 -9.52 -14.76
CA MET A 206 54.01 -9.87 -14.80
C MET A 206 54.13 -11.38 -14.94
N ASN A 207 54.80 -11.83 -16.00
CA ASN A 207 54.97 -13.25 -16.32
C ASN A 207 53.63 -14.02 -16.31
N ASP A 208 52.64 -13.47 -17.02
CA ASP A 208 51.25 -13.97 -17.11
C ASP A 208 50.46 -14.04 -15.80
N LYS A 209 50.98 -13.43 -14.73
CA LYS A 209 50.32 -13.38 -13.42
C LYS A 209 50.01 -11.94 -13.03
N ARG A 210 48.77 -11.67 -12.62
CA ARG A 210 48.38 -10.34 -12.13
C ARG A 210 48.93 -10.11 -10.73
N VAL A 211 49.74 -9.07 -10.59
CA VAL A 211 50.32 -8.67 -9.30
C VAL A 211 49.24 -8.07 -8.42
N ASN A 212 49.04 -8.59 -7.22
CA ASN A 212 48.06 -8.07 -6.25
C ASN A 212 48.71 -7.24 -5.13
N ARG A 213 50.01 -7.42 -4.91
CA ARG A 213 50.79 -6.72 -3.89
C ARG A 213 52.23 -6.60 -4.33
N VAL A 214 52.83 -5.44 -4.08
CA VAL A 214 54.26 -5.18 -4.29
C VAL A 214 54.84 -4.68 -2.99
N ASP A 215 55.80 -5.41 -2.43
CA ASP A 215 56.52 -5.01 -1.24
C ASP A 215 57.90 -4.50 -1.64
N LEU A 216 58.31 -3.33 -1.12
CA LEU A 216 59.69 -2.83 -1.18
C LEU A 216 60.23 -2.75 0.24
N ILE A 217 61.11 -3.68 0.57
CA ILE A 217 61.74 -3.79 1.88
C ILE A 217 63.22 -3.50 1.69
N GLU A 218 63.68 -2.43 2.31
CA GLU A 218 65.02 -1.88 2.06
C GLU A 218 65.25 -1.63 0.57
N ASP A 219 66.09 -2.46 -0.07
CA ASP A 219 66.47 -2.39 -1.48
C ASP A 219 65.99 -3.61 -2.29
N GLU A 220 65.11 -4.45 -1.73
CA GLU A 220 64.54 -5.62 -2.39
C GLU A 220 63.05 -5.41 -2.67
N MET A 221 62.62 -5.66 -3.92
CA MET A 221 61.23 -5.60 -4.31
C MET A 221 60.67 -7.01 -4.50
N THR A 222 59.49 -7.28 -3.96
CA THR A 222 58.80 -8.57 -4.10
C THR A 222 57.38 -8.35 -4.60
N ALA A 223 57.06 -8.93 -5.76
CA ALA A 223 55.70 -8.97 -6.28
C ALA A 223 55.01 -10.26 -5.82
N TYR A 224 53.74 -10.15 -5.46
CA TYR A 224 52.88 -11.25 -5.06
C TYR A 224 51.66 -11.34 -5.99
N TRP A 225 51.16 -12.55 -6.17
CA TRP A 225 49.91 -12.86 -6.89
C TRP A 225 49.19 -14.00 -6.18
N LYS A 226 47.87 -14.12 -6.39
CA LYS A 226 47.11 -15.29 -5.93
C LYS A 226 47.27 -16.40 -6.98
N ASN A 227 47.65 -17.61 -6.57
CA ASN A 227 47.34 -18.79 -7.38
C ASN A 227 45.86 -19.12 -7.15
N GLU A 228 45.13 -19.44 -8.21
CA GLU A 228 43.78 -20.00 -8.08
C GLU A 228 43.87 -21.26 -7.20
N GLN A 229 43.00 -21.33 -6.20
CA GLN A 229 42.99 -22.25 -5.04
C GLN A 229 43.77 -21.74 -3.81
N SER A 230 43.02 -21.27 -2.81
CA SER A 230 43.50 -21.16 -1.44
C SER A 230 42.38 -21.52 -0.47
N GLU A 231 42.53 -22.65 0.21
CA GLU A 231 41.88 -22.94 1.48
C GLU A 231 42.68 -22.22 2.60
N VAL A 232 41.97 -21.41 3.40
CA VAL A 232 42.53 -20.33 4.25
C VAL A 232 42.76 -20.79 5.73
N PRO A 233 43.59 -20.12 6.59
CA PRO A 233 43.13 -19.05 7.52
C PRO A 233 44.17 -17.95 7.91
N PRO A 234 44.19 -16.78 7.22
CA PRO A 234 43.87 -15.43 7.72
C PRO A 234 42.37 -15.10 7.58
N LYS A 235 41.57 -16.11 7.92
CA LYS A 235 40.23 -16.32 7.39
C LYS A 235 39.28 -15.21 7.79
N LYS A 236 39.26 -14.73 9.03
CA LYS A 236 38.20 -13.79 9.45
C LYS A 236 38.28 -12.42 8.76
N ARG A 237 39.47 -11.86 8.57
CA ARG A 237 39.63 -10.55 7.90
C ARG A 237 39.47 -10.67 6.39
N GLU A 238 39.97 -11.75 5.81
CA GLU A 238 39.75 -12.10 4.41
C GLU A 238 38.29 -12.48 4.13
N THR A 239 37.59 -13.13 5.06
CA THR A 239 36.16 -13.46 4.97
C THR A 239 35.33 -12.19 5.06
N LEU A 240 35.61 -11.27 5.99
CA LEU A 240 34.90 -9.99 6.06
C LEU A 240 35.22 -9.03 4.89
N GLN A 241 36.32 -9.26 4.17
CA GLN A 241 36.62 -8.62 2.88
C GLN A 241 35.87 -9.31 1.74
N ASN A 242 36.02 -10.62 1.59
CA ASN A 242 35.43 -11.37 0.47
C ASN A 242 33.91 -11.51 0.55
N PHE A 243 33.34 -11.40 1.75
CA PHE A 243 31.91 -11.48 2.03
C PHE A 243 31.45 -10.18 2.70
N PRO A 244 31.40 -9.07 1.95
CA PRO A 244 31.01 -7.76 2.48
C PRO A 244 29.63 -7.78 3.15
N GLU A 245 28.72 -8.67 2.74
CA GLU A 245 27.42 -8.88 3.36
C GLU A 245 27.49 -9.50 4.76
N LEU A 246 28.51 -10.32 5.04
CA LEU A 246 28.77 -10.83 6.39
C LEU A 246 29.27 -9.70 7.28
N ALA A 247 30.14 -8.84 6.74
CA ALA A 247 30.73 -7.77 7.51
C ALA A 247 29.81 -6.58 7.76
N ALA A 248 28.93 -6.26 6.80
CA ALA A 248 27.88 -5.25 6.95
C ALA A 248 26.63 -5.79 7.68
N GLY A 249 26.64 -7.07 8.06
CA GLY A 249 25.54 -7.72 8.78
C GLY A 249 24.25 -7.86 7.96
N LEU A 250 24.31 -7.80 6.63
CA LEU A 250 23.14 -7.84 5.75
C LEU A 250 22.47 -9.21 5.67
N HIS A 251 23.22 -10.24 6.06
CA HIS A 251 22.72 -11.59 6.27
C HIS A 251 21.83 -11.70 7.52
N LEU A 252 21.91 -10.73 8.42
CA LEU A 252 21.04 -10.62 9.58
C LEU A 252 19.91 -9.65 9.27
N PRO A 253 18.66 -9.98 9.65
CA PRO A 253 17.59 -9.00 9.61
C PRO A 253 17.92 -7.81 10.51
N LYS A 254 17.56 -6.61 10.08
CA LYS A 254 17.70 -5.38 10.87
C LYS A 254 16.32 -4.81 11.17
N PHE A 255 16.15 -4.25 12.36
CA PHE A 255 14.95 -3.49 12.65
C PHE A 255 15.08 -2.06 12.12
N GLY A 256 13.94 -1.53 11.69
CA GLY A 256 13.78 -0.17 11.24
C GLY A 256 12.46 0.40 11.74
N ARG A 257 12.34 1.72 11.74
CA ARG A 257 11.11 2.44 12.04
C ARG A 257 10.62 3.13 10.78
N VAL A 258 9.32 3.01 10.50
CA VAL A 258 8.69 3.72 9.38
C VAL A 258 8.74 5.22 9.64
N GLU A 259 9.34 5.97 8.74
CA GLU A 259 9.39 7.44 8.81
C GLU A 259 8.30 8.08 7.94
N ALA A 260 7.99 7.50 6.78
CA ALA A 260 6.96 8.02 5.89
C ALA A 260 6.44 6.96 4.91
N VAL A 261 5.19 7.12 4.47
CA VAL A 261 4.65 6.42 3.28
C VAL A 261 5.06 7.19 2.03
N ARG A 262 5.64 6.49 1.04
CA ARG A 262 6.28 7.17 -0.10
C ARG A 262 5.36 7.56 -1.23
N ASP A 263 4.48 6.66 -1.63
CA ASP A 263 3.66 6.84 -2.82
C ASP A 263 2.22 6.40 -2.56
N LYS A 264 1.31 6.89 -3.40
CA LYS A 264 -0.09 6.46 -3.44
C LYS A 264 -0.31 5.72 -4.74
N VAL A 265 -1.02 4.60 -4.67
CA VAL A 265 -1.32 3.76 -5.83
C VAL A 265 -2.68 4.13 -6.41
N THR A 266 -2.76 4.27 -7.72
CA THR A 266 -4.02 4.35 -8.46
C THR A 266 -4.19 3.15 -9.39
N VAL A 267 -5.44 2.85 -9.79
CA VAL A 267 -5.78 1.71 -10.66
C VAL A 267 -4.92 1.69 -11.94
N GLY A 268 -4.49 0.49 -12.35
CA GLY A 268 -3.68 0.26 -13.55
C GLY A 268 -2.20 0.62 -13.44
N GLN A 269 -1.74 1.16 -12.30
CA GLN A 269 -0.32 1.43 -12.11
C GLN A 269 0.45 0.15 -11.77
N VAL A 270 1.54 -0.07 -12.49
CA VAL A 270 2.45 -1.20 -12.24
C VAL A 270 3.43 -0.82 -11.13
N ALA A 271 3.64 -1.76 -10.20
CA ALA A 271 4.75 -1.71 -9.26
C ALA A 271 5.97 -2.33 -9.93
N ASP A 272 7.03 -1.55 -10.07
CA ASP A 272 8.31 -2.00 -10.63
C ASP A 272 9.46 -1.63 -9.69
N PRO A 273 10.69 -2.15 -9.88
CA PRO A 273 11.79 -1.85 -8.98
C PRO A 273 12.10 -0.35 -8.83
N PHE A 274 12.03 0.46 -9.90
CA PHE A 274 12.25 1.90 -9.84
C PHE A 274 11.10 2.63 -9.16
N ARG A 275 9.88 2.10 -9.24
CA ARG A 275 8.75 2.69 -8.53
C ARG A 275 7.90 1.59 -7.91
N PRO A 276 8.25 1.11 -6.70
CA PRO A 276 7.54 0.01 -6.06
C PRO A 276 6.11 0.38 -5.68
N ARG A 277 5.77 1.67 -5.59
CA ARG A 277 4.46 2.24 -5.22
C ARG A 277 4.04 1.93 -3.78
N PHE A 278 3.93 0.65 -3.44
CA PHE A 278 3.65 0.16 -2.11
C PHE A 278 4.95 0.03 -1.32
N ALA A 279 5.47 1.16 -0.86
CA ALA A 279 6.76 1.28 -0.19
C ALA A 279 6.78 2.37 0.89
N VAL A 280 7.76 2.26 1.79
CA VAL A 280 7.95 3.18 2.92
C VAL A 280 9.41 3.63 3.02
N ASP A 281 9.60 4.80 3.62
CA ASP A 281 10.90 5.25 4.09
C ASP A 281 11.14 4.70 5.50
N VAL A 282 12.36 4.21 5.75
CA VAL A 282 12.69 3.49 6.97
C VAL A 282 13.99 4.00 7.57
N GLN A 283 13.94 4.45 8.83
CA GLN A 283 15.13 4.71 9.63
C GLN A 283 15.60 3.41 10.28
N VAL A 284 16.84 3.00 9.99
CA VAL A 284 17.44 1.81 10.62
C VAL A 284 17.66 2.05 12.11
N LEU A 285 17.39 1.04 12.93
CA LEU A 285 17.59 1.07 14.37
C LEU A 285 18.86 0.32 14.78
N ASP A 286 19.42 0.67 15.93
CA ASP A 286 20.50 -0.05 16.60
C ASP A 286 19.98 -1.29 17.37
N GLU A 287 20.88 -2.02 18.04
CA GLU A 287 20.54 -3.23 18.81
C GLU A 287 19.63 -2.94 20.01
N ASP A 288 19.63 -1.69 20.50
CA ASP A 288 18.77 -1.21 21.58
C ASP A 288 17.45 -0.60 21.05
N LEU A 289 17.21 -0.71 19.74
CA LEU A 289 16.05 -0.19 19.01
C LEU A 289 15.92 1.34 18.99
N ASN A 290 17.04 2.06 19.18
CA ASN A 290 17.08 3.50 18.98
C ASN A 290 17.43 3.81 17.52
N PRO A 291 16.99 4.95 16.95
CA PRO A 291 17.40 5.38 15.62
C PRO A 291 18.92 5.50 15.49
N ASP A 292 19.55 4.75 14.57
CA ASP A 292 20.98 4.87 14.28
C ASP A 292 21.22 6.13 13.43
N SER A 293 21.56 7.24 14.09
CA SER A 293 21.80 8.55 13.45
C SER A 293 22.99 8.57 12.48
N ASN A 294 23.83 7.54 12.48
CA ASN A 294 24.93 7.40 11.52
C ASN A 294 24.46 6.80 10.18
N VAL A 295 23.18 6.40 10.08
CA VAL A 295 22.59 5.79 8.89
C VAL A 295 21.55 6.74 8.34
N PRO A 296 21.68 7.17 7.08
CA PRO A 296 20.63 7.93 6.44
C PRO A 296 19.36 7.08 6.30
N VAL A 297 18.20 7.73 6.30
CA VAL A 297 16.90 7.08 6.07
C VAL A 297 16.93 6.30 4.75
N TYR A 298 16.58 5.02 4.81
CA TYR A 298 16.45 4.18 3.64
C TYR A 298 15.15 4.48 2.93
N ARG A 299 15.24 4.86 1.65
CA ARG A 299 14.08 5.36 0.92
C ARG A 299 13.45 4.33 0.01
N SER A 300 12.12 4.40 -0.13
CA SER A 300 11.31 3.57 -1.02
C SER A 300 11.54 2.06 -0.85
N ILE A 301 11.57 1.60 0.40
CA ILE A 301 11.71 0.18 0.71
C ILE A 301 10.36 -0.51 0.51
N PRO A 302 10.26 -1.51 -0.39
CA PRO A 302 8.99 -2.14 -0.74
C PRO A 302 8.41 -2.92 0.43
N LEU A 303 7.08 -2.80 0.61
CA LEU A 303 6.30 -3.55 1.57
C LEU A 303 5.83 -4.90 0.97
N PRO A 304 5.69 -5.95 1.79
CA PRO A 304 5.14 -7.21 1.32
C PRO A 304 3.64 -7.08 1.04
N VAL A 305 3.18 -7.65 -0.08
CA VAL A 305 1.74 -7.76 -0.41
C VAL A 305 1.24 -9.14 0.01
N HIS A 306 0.30 -9.20 0.95
CA HIS A 306 -0.34 -10.44 1.35
C HIS A 306 -1.43 -10.82 0.34
N MET A 307 -1.65 -12.12 0.12
CA MET A 307 -2.64 -12.62 -0.86
C MET A 307 -2.45 -12.04 -2.28
N SER A 308 -1.19 -11.90 -2.72
CA SER A 308 -0.78 -11.17 -3.92
C SER A 308 -1.24 -11.80 -5.26
N GLY A 309 -1.52 -10.96 -6.25
CA GLY A 309 -1.80 -11.29 -7.65
C GLY A 309 -2.02 -10.03 -8.50
N HIS A 310 -2.40 -10.16 -9.78
CA HIS A 310 -2.65 -8.98 -10.62
C HIS A 310 -3.90 -8.25 -10.15
N GLU A 311 -3.75 -6.98 -9.75
CA GLU A 311 -4.80 -6.16 -9.15
C GLU A 311 -5.50 -6.80 -7.94
N SER A 312 -4.79 -7.67 -7.20
CA SER A 312 -5.33 -8.39 -6.04
C SER A 312 -4.35 -8.41 -4.86
N GLY A 313 -4.88 -8.32 -3.64
CA GLY A 313 -4.10 -8.44 -2.41
C GLY A 313 -4.81 -7.88 -1.20
N LEU A 314 -4.21 -8.10 -0.03
CA LEU A 314 -4.53 -7.44 1.22
C LEU A 314 -3.41 -6.43 1.51
N LEU A 315 -3.72 -5.14 1.36
CA LEU A 315 -2.75 -4.05 1.47
C LEU A 315 -3.18 -3.07 2.58
N ALA A 316 -2.24 -2.75 3.46
CA ALA A 316 -2.39 -1.71 4.46
C ALA A 316 -1.03 -1.03 4.66
N TYR A 317 -1.01 0.29 4.66
CA TYR A 317 0.20 1.03 5.01
C TYR A 317 0.40 0.98 6.54
N PRO A 318 1.61 0.63 7.01
CA PRO A 318 1.94 0.84 8.41
C PRO A 318 1.94 2.34 8.73
N LEU A 319 1.63 2.68 9.98
CA LEU A 319 1.71 4.06 10.45
C LEU A 319 3.17 4.49 10.61
N GLU A 320 3.43 5.79 10.50
CA GLU A 320 4.71 6.36 10.91
C GLU A 320 5.00 5.98 12.37
N GLY A 321 6.24 5.62 12.64
CA GLY A 321 6.67 5.05 13.93
C GLY A 321 6.55 3.53 14.05
N THR A 322 5.89 2.84 13.12
CA THR A 322 5.75 1.37 13.19
C THR A 322 7.11 0.67 13.03
N LEU A 323 7.33 -0.37 13.84
CA LEU A 323 8.51 -1.21 13.75
C LEU A 323 8.42 -2.18 12.56
N VAL A 324 9.46 -2.19 11.72
CA VAL A 324 9.57 -3.07 10.55
C VAL A 324 10.89 -3.83 10.56
N GLU A 325 10.89 -5.02 9.98
CA GLU A 325 12.09 -5.80 9.74
C GLU A 325 12.55 -5.61 8.29
N ILE A 326 13.77 -5.11 8.13
CA ILE A 326 14.44 -4.91 6.86
C ILE A 326 15.33 -6.13 6.59
N ALA A 327 15.20 -6.67 5.38
CA ALA A 327 16.08 -7.71 4.86
C ALA A 327 16.67 -7.28 3.50
N PHE A 328 17.75 -7.93 3.10
CA PHE A 328 18.41 -7.67 1.82
C PHE A 328 18.33 -8.92 0.95
N ALA A 329 17.53 -8.87 -0.12
CA ALA A 329 17.37 -10.02 -1.00
C ALA A 329 18.72 -10.44 -1.60
N TYR A 330 19.11 -11.70 -1.44
CA TYR A 330 20.42 -12.23 -1.87
C TYR A 330 21.63 -11.53 -1.21
N GLY A 331 21.43 -10.87 -0.06
CA GLY A 331 22.47 -10.07 0.61
C GLY A 331 22.94 -8.86 -0.21
N ARG A 332 22.06 -8.34 -1.08
CA ARG A 332 22.37 -7.22 -1.99
C ARG A 332 21.87 -5.89 -1.44
N ASN A 333 22.76 -4.91 -1.41
CA ASN A 333 22.50 -3.53 -0.98
C ASN A 333 21.53 -2.75 -1.88
N ASP A 334 21.40 -3.15 -3.14
CA ASP A 334 20.44 -2.59 -4.10
C ASP A 334 19.04 -3.21 -3.99
N ARG A 335 18.85 -4.18 -3.08
CA ARG A 335 17.57 -4.90 -2.92
C ARG A 335 17.10 -5.00 -1.46
N PRO A 336 16.98 -3.88 -0.74
CA PRO A 336 16.33 -3.88 0.56
C PRO A 336 14.83 -4.15 0.39
N ILE A 337 14.24 -4.91 1.31
CA ILE A 337 12.80 -5.21 1.37
C ILE A 337 12.33 -5.20 2.83
N VAL A 338 11.08 -4.83 3.07
CA VAL A 338 10.43 -5.11 4.35
C VAL A 338 9.96 -6.55 4.34
N ARG A 339 10.35 -7.32 5.35
CA ARG A 339 9.96 -8.74 5.50
C ARG A 339 8.81 -8.93 6.49
N GLY A 340 8.75 -8.08 7.52
CA GLY A 340 7.72 -8.15 8.55
C GLY A 340 7.41 -6.76 9.13
N VAL A 341 6.17 -6.59 9.59
CA VAL A 341 5.69 -5.40 10.28
C VAL A 341 5.23 -5.86 11.66
N TYR A 342 5.69 -5.19 12.72
CA TYR A 342 5.50 -5.65 14.09
C TYR A 342 4.71 -4.63 14.91
N GLY A 343 3.75 -5.16 15.69
CA GLY A 343 3.04 -4.42 16.71
C GLY A 343 3.93 -4.13 17.90
N ARG A 344 4.34 -2.88 18.07
CA ARG A 344 5.15 -2.44 19.21
C ARG A 344 4.88 -0.97 19.52
N ASP A 345 4.84 -0.64 20.80
CA ASP A 345 4.68 0.73 21.31
C ASP A 345 3.36 1.42 20.89
N TYR A 346 2.34 0.64 20.52
CA TYR A 346 0.95 1.07 20.34
C TYR A 346 -0.04 0.02 20.84
N ALA A 347 -1.26 0.46 21.14
CA ALA A 347 -2.33 -0.40 21.62
C ALA A 347 -2.80 -1.37 20.53
N LEU A 348 -2.91 -2.65 20.87
CA LEU A 348 -3.53 -3.67 20.02
C LEU A 348 -5.04 -3.72 20.27
N PRO A 349 -5.84 -4.11 19.26
CA PRO A 349 -7.25 -4.39 19.48
C PRO A 349 -7.41 -5.62 20.40
N SER A 350 -8.56 -5.71 21.08
CA SER A 350 -8.93 -6.94 21.79
C SER A 350 -9.06 -8.08 20.80
N ILE A 351 -8.40 -9.21 21.08
CA ILE A 351 -8.46 -10.42 20.25
C ILE A 351 -8.20 -11.65 21.12
N GLU A 352 -9.06 -12.64 21.02
CA GLU A 352 -8.95 -13.90 21.76
C GLU A 352 -8.33 -15.02 20.89
N PRO A 353 -7.74 -16.07 21.50
CA PRO A 353 -7.22 -17.21 20.75
C PRO A 353 -8.29 -17.87 19.86
N GLY A 354 -7.98 -18.04 18.58
CA GLY A 354 -8.88 -18.64 17.59
C GLY A 354 -9.72 -17.64 16.79
N GLU A 355 -9.72 -16.37 17.17
CA GLU A 355 -10.39 -15.31 16.40
C GLU A 355 -9.58 -14.86 15.18
N GLN A 356 -10.28 -14.31 14.18
CA GLN A 356 -9.68 -13.58 13.07
C GLN A 356 -10.24 -12.16 13.05
N LEU A 357 -9.36 -11.17 12.96
CA LEU A 357 -9.74 -9.76 13.04
C LEU A 357 -9.00 -8.92 12.01
N GLN A 358 -9.77 -8.21 11.19
CA GLN A 358 -9.29 -7.09 10.39
C GLN A 358 -9.93 -5.81 10.93
N GLN A 359 -9.11 -4.89 11.46
CA GLN A 359 -9.59 -3.70 12.18
C GLN A 359 -8.77 -2.47 11.81
N GLN A 360 -9.46 -1.36 11.53
CA GLN A 360 -8.84 -0.03 11.39
C GLN A 360 -8.91 0.76 12.70
N ARG A 361 -10.07 0.68 13.38
CA ARG A 361 -10.35 1.18 14.74
C ARG A 361 -11.51 0.36 15.31
N GLU A 362 -11.80 0.48 16.60
CA GLU A 362 -12.81 -0.38 17.28
C GLU A 362 -14.17 -0.38 16.56
N GLU A 363 -14.60 0.77 16.05
CA GLU A 363 -15.88 0.94 15.38
C GLU A 363 -15.87 0.52 13.90
N VAL A 364 -14.71 0.10 13.36
CA VAL A 364 -14.52 -0.27 11.95
C VAL A 364 -13.73 -1.58 11.86
N SER A 365 -14.46 -2.70 11.77
CA SER A 365 -13.89 -4.04 11.84
C SER A 365 -14.67 -5.09 11.05
N ASN A 366 -13.97 -6.17 10.71
CA ASN A 366 -14.52 -7.45 10.27
C ASN A 366 -13.92 -8.53 11.17
N ARG A 367 -14.73 -9.17 12.00
CA ARG A 367 -14.31 -10.15 13.00
C ARG A 367 -15.00 -11.48 12.79
N ILE A 368 -14.24 -12.56 12.93
CA ILE A 368 -14.73 -13.93 13.05
C ILE A 368 -14.31 -14.42 14.42
N ASP A 369 -15.28 -14.75 15.28
CA ASP A 369 -14.98 -15.28 16.60
C ASP A 369 -14.65 -16.78 16.57
N ALA A 370 -14.21 -17.33 17.71
CA ALA A 370 -13.85 -18.74 17.80
C ALA A 370 -15.03 -19.71 17.56
N ALA A 371 -16.28 -19.26 17.73
CA ALA A 371 -17.48 -20.04 17.43
C ALA A 371 -17.89 -19.96 15.94
N GLY A 372 -17.21 -19.12 15.15
CA GLY A 372 -17.49 -18.88 13.74
C GLY A 372 -18.55 -17.81 13.48
N ASN A 373 -18.95 -17.04 14.50
CA ASN A 373 -19.82 -15.88 14.28
C ASN A 373 -19.03 -14.80 13.53
N ILE A 374 -19.66 -14.18 12.54
CA ILE A 374 -19.05 -13.10 11.73
C ILE A 374 -19.75 -11.80 12.06
N SER A 375 -18.99 -10.78 12.46
CA SER A 375 -19.48 -9.41 12.65
C SER A 375 -18.74 -8.43 11.74
N GLN A 376 -19.50 -7.55 11.09
CA GLN A 376 -18.99 -6.46 10.28
C GLN A 376 -19.54 -5.16 10.84
N GLN A 377 -18.66 -4.19 11.10
CA GLN A 377 -19.02 -2.93 11.73
C GLN A 377 -18.37 -1.74 11.01
N THR A 378 -19.13 -0.65 10.89
CA THR A 378 -18.61 0.66 10.46
C THR A 378 -19.40 1.77 11.15
N ASP A 379 -18.73 2.85 11.51
CA ASP A 379 -19.30 4.11 11.98
C ASP A 379 -19.61 5.10 10.83
N GLN A 380 -19.42 4.67 9.58
CA GLN A 380 -19.63 5.45 8.36
C GLN A 380 -20.59 4.70 7.40
N THR A 381 -20.42 4.87 6.09
CA THR A 381 -21.29 4.26 5.07
C THR A 381 -20.76 2.91 4.60
N GLN A 382 -21.60 1.87 4.62
CA GLN A 382 -21.34 0.60 3.95
C GLN A 382 -22.01 0.59 2.56
N LYS A 383 -21.25 0.25 1.51
CA LYS A 383 -21.78 0.09 0.13
C LYS A 383 -21.50 -1.32 -0.35
N GLN A 384 -22.49 -1.96 -0.96
CA GLN A 384 -22.36 -3.26 -1.62
C GLN A 384 -22.80 -3.11 -3.08
N ARG A 385 -22.05 -3.68 -4.01
CA ARG A 385 -22.38 -3.73 -5.44
C ARG A 385 -22.10 -5.14 -5.93
N ALA A 386 -23.05 -5.73 -6.62
CA ALA A 386 -22.94 -7.06 -7.17
C ALA A 386 -23.75 -7.13 -8.48
N PHE A 387 -23.36 -8.04 -9.37
CA PHE A 387 -24.20 -8.42 -10.50
C PHE A 387 -25.42 -9.23 -10.03
N GLU A 388 -25.17 -10.18 -9.11
CA GLU A 388 -26.19 -10.99 -8.45
C GLU A 388 -25.86 -11.09 -6.96
N LYS A 389 -26.88 -10.99 -6.11
CA LYS A 389 -26.76 -11.21 -4.66
C LYS A 389 -27.84 -12.21 -4.22
N ILE A 390 -27.42 -13.30 -3.60
CA ILE A 390 -28.30 -14.34 -3.07
C ILE A 390 -28.10 -14.41 -1.57
N ASP A 391 -29.13 -14.08 -0.80
CA ASP A 391 -29.13 -14.16 0.67
C ASP A 391 -30.03 -15.33 1.09
N GLN A 392 -29.45 -16.38 1.68
CA GLN A 392 -30.18 -17.53 2.23
C GLN A 392 -29.93 -17.65 3.73
N VAL A 393 -31.00 -17.53 4.52
CA VAL A 393 -30.94 -17.58 5.99
C VAL A 393 -32.19 -18.26 6.54
N GLU A 394 -32.08 -18.95 7.69
CA GLU A 394 -33.25 -19.52 8.38
C GLU A 394 -34.09 -18.43 9.05
N ARG A 395 -33.43 -17.42 9.62
CA ARG A 395 -34.06 -16.32 10.37
C ARG A 395 -33.42 -15.00 10.01
N TYR A 396 -34.21 -14.07 9.50
CA TYR A 396 -33.80 -12.71 9.20
C TYR A 396 -34.57 -11.72 10.08
N ARG A 397 -33.85 -10.84 10.80
CA ARG A 397 -34.42 -9.73 11.55
C ARG A 397 -33.69 -8.46 11.16
N GLY A 398 -34.44 -7.48 10.65
CA GLY A 398 -33.93 -6.14 10.35
C GLY A 398 -34.61 -5.10 11.23
N GLU A 399 -33.82 -4.18 11.79
CA GLU A 399 -34.29 -3.02 12.52
C GLU A 399 -33.72 -1.78 11.84
N PHE A 400 -34.60 -0.91 11.35
CA PHE A 400 -34.23 0.21 10.50
C PHE A 400 -34.87 1.50 11.03
N GLY A 401 -34.11 2.60 11.03
CA GLY A 401 -34.68 3.92 11.29
C GLY A 401 -35.53 4.42 10.11
N GLN A 402 -35.04 4.23 8.89
CA GLN A 402 -35.74 4.49 7.63
C GLN A 402 -35.42 3.39 6.63
N HIS A 403 -36.39 3.00 5.81
CA HIS A 403 -36.20 2.04 4.72
C HIS A 403 -36.82 2.60 3.44
N HIS A 404 -36.03 2.69 2.38
CA HIS A 404 -36.45 3.12 1.05
C HIS A 404 -35.89 2.15 0.02
N LEU A 405 -36.78 1.61 -0.82
CA LEU A 405 -36.44 0.69 -1.90
C LEU A 405 -36.86 1.31 -3.22
N VAL A 406 -35.94 1.32 -4.18
CA VAL A 406 -36.19 1.66 -5.58
C VAL A 406 -35.86 0.42 -6.39
N VAL A 407 -36.83 -0.06 -7.15
CA VAL A 407 -36.71 -1.24 -8.00
C VAL A 407 -37.04 -0.81 -9.41
N ASP A 408 -36.06 -0.88 -10.31
CA ASP A 408 -36.20 -0.39 -11.69
C ASP A 408 -37.07 -1.33 -12.55
N GLU A 409 -37.11 -2.61 -12.20
CA GLU A 409 -37.90 -3.64 -12.88
C GLU A 409 -39.00 -4.21 -11.96
N HIS A 410 -38.94 -5.50 -11.65
CA HIS A 410 -39.98 -6.21 -10.90
C HIS A 410 -39.55 -6.47 -9.46
N SER A 411 -40.48 -6.25 -8.52
CA SER A 411 -40.36 -6.69 -7.12
C SER A 411 -41.44 -7.73 -6.86
N VAL A 412 -41.01 -8.97 -6.59
CA VAL A 412 -41.91 -10.10 -6.32
C VAL A 412 -41.67 -10.59 -4.89
N GLU A 413 -42.74 -10.68 -4.12
CA GLU A 413 -42.70 -11.22 -2.75
C GLU A 413 -43.62 -12.44 -2.65
N GLU A 414 -43.02 -13.63 -2.63
CA GLU A 414 -43.74 -14.89 -2.44
C GLU A 414 -43.65 -15.32 -0.97
N VAL A 415 -44.76 -15.17 -0.25
CA VAL A 415 -44.84 -15.54 1.17
C VAL A 415 -45.76 -16.76 1.31
N ILE A 416 -45.15 -17.93 1.52
CA ILE A 416 -45.89 -19.21 1.72
C ILE A 416 -46.73 -19.16 3.00
N GLY A 417 -46.22 -18.50 4.04
CA GLY A 417 -46.92 -18.31 5.32
C GLY A 417 -47.86 -17.11 5.30
N LYS A 418 -47.69 -16.21 6.28
CA LYS A 418 -48.48 -14.98 6.42
C LYS A 418 -47.60 -13.76 6.14
N LYS A 419 -48.04 -12.87 5.27
CA LYS A 419 -47.53 -11.50 5.17
C LYS A 419 -48.39 -10.58 6.05
N LEU A 420 -47.76 -9.89 6.99
CA LEU A 420 -48.40 -8.88 7.85
C LEU A 420 -47.74 -7.53 7.60
N ILE A 421 -48.54 -6.50 7.30
CA ILE A 421 -48.08 -5.12 7.15
C ILE A 421 -48.82 -4.30 8.19
N GLU A 422 -48.07 -3.74 9.14
CA GLU A 422 -48.60 -2.86 10.19
C GLU A 422 -47.89 -1.51 10.10
N ALA A 423 -48.66 -0.43 10.00
CA ALA A 423 -48.15 0.93 10.02
C ALA A 423 -49.01 1.77 10.97
N LEU A 424 -48.37 2.41 11.96
CA LEU A 424 -49.06 3.33 12.87
C LEU A 424 -49.52 4.63 12.17
N GLY A 425 -48.82 5.02 11.10
CA GLY A 425 -49.17 6.17 10.28
C GLY A 425 -50.19 5.79 9.21
N ALA A 426 -49.76 5.72 7.96
CA ALA A 426 -50.61 5.40 6.82
C ALA A 426 -49.99 4.30 5.96
N ILE A 427 -50.85 3.58 5.24
CA ILE A 427 -50.47 2.66 4.16
C ILE A 427 -51.07 3.22 2.88
N ASN A 428 -50.21 3.57 1.90
CA ASN A 428 -50.64 4.00 0.58
C ASN A 428 -50.24 2.93 -0.45
N LEU A 429 -51.24 2.41 -1.17
CA LEU A 429 -51.05 1.49 -2.29
C LEU A 429 -51.45 2.22 -3.57
N LEU A 430 -50.47 2.54 -4.41
CA LEU A 430 -50.65 3.32 -5.64
C LEU A 430 -50.06 2.52 -6.81
N ALA A 431 -50.78 2.47 -7.93
CA ALA A 431 -50.28 1.93 -9.19
C ALA A 431 -50.60 2.91 -10.33
N GLY A 432 -49.73 2.97 -11.34
CA GLY A 432 -49.98 3.75 -12.55
C GLY A 432 -50.96 3.06 -13.52
N ASP A 433 -51.15 1.76 -13.36
CA ASP A 433 -52.08 0.93 -14.12
C ASP A 433 -53.00 0.19 -13.14
N ASP A 434 -53.04 -1.14 -13.16
CA ASP A 434 -53.96 -1.92 -12.33
C ASP A 434 -53.43 -2.23 -10.92
N ILE A 435 -54.33 -2.17 -9.93
CA ILE A 435 -54.19 -2.85 -8.64
C ILE A 435 -55.20 -4.00 -8.61
N VAL A 436 -54.71 -5.24 -8.46
CA VAL A 436 -55.56 -6.43 -8.33
C VAL A 436 -55.44 -7.00 -6.91
N LEU A 437 -56.55 -7.02 -6.19
CA LEU A 437 -56.65 -7.64 -4.86
C LEU A 437 -57.57 -8.85 -4.95
N GLY A 438 -57.07 -10.01 -4.52
CA GLY A 438 -57.79 -11.27 -4.53
C GLY A 438 -57.52 -12.08 -3.27
N SER A 439 -58.51 -12.83 -2.83
CA SER A 439 -58.41 -13.79 -1.73
C SER A 439 -59.23 -15.02 -2.09
N LEU A 440 -58.72 -16.21 -1.77
CA LEU A 440 -59.49 -17.45 -1.86
C LEU A 440 -60.58 -17.50 -0.77
N GLY A 441 -60.29 -16.90 0.38
CA GLY A 441 -61.24 -16.75 1.48
C GLY A 441 -61.96 -15.41 1.41
N ASN A 442 -61.95 -14.69 2.52
CA ASN A 442 -62.63 -13.41 2.64
C ASN A 442 -61.66 -12.25 2.43
N ILE A 443 -62.15 -11.16 1.85
CA ILE A 443 -61.56 -9.83 1.96
C ILE A 443 -62.41 -9.06 2.97
N GLN A 444 -61.76 -8.47 3.97
CA GLN A 444 -62.41 -7.64 4.99
C GLN A 444 -61.79 -6.24 4.96
N THR A 445 -62.64 -5.23 4.80
CA THR A 445 -62.26 -3.82 4.88
C THR A 445 -63.08 -3.18 5.98
N ALA A 446 -62.41 -2.67 7.01
CA ALA A 446 -63.03 -1.99 8.13
C ALA A 446 -62.34 -0.65 8.35
N THR A 447 -63.13 0.40 8.52
CA THR A 447 -62.66 1.75 8.84
C THR A 447 -63.53 2.33 9.94
N ALA A 448 -62.91 3.05 10.87
CA ALA A 448 -63.64 3.84 11.86
C ALA A 448 -64.12 5.18 11.30
N GLY A 449 -63.45 5.68 10.26
CA GLY A 449 -63.81 6.90 9.55
C GLY A 449 -64.60 6.59 8.28
N GLU A 450 -64.29 7.30 7.20
CA GLU A 450 -64.97 7.14 5.92
C GLU A 450 -64.29 6.07 5.05
N LEU A 451 -65.11 5.30 4.33
CA LEU A 451 -64.68 4.51 3.19
C LEU A 451 -65.18 5.22 1.93
N VAL A 452 -64.26 5.74 1.13
CA VAL A 452 -64.57 6.49 -0.10
C VAL A 452 -64.12 5.70 -1.32
N GLU A 453 -65.06 5.42 -2.22
CA GLU A 453 -64.80 4.77 -3.51
C GLU A 453 -65.16 5.74 -4.65
N ALA A 454 -64.15 6.29 -5.32
CA ALA A 454 -64.35 7.15 -6.48
C ALA A 454 -64.04 6.38 -7.77
N ILE A 455 -65.07 6.08 -8.57
CA ILE A 455 -64.96 5.24 -9.76
C ILE A 455 -65.37 6.06 -10.98
N GLY A 456 -64.43 6.35 -11.89
CA GLY A 456 -64.68 7.21 -13.05
C GLY A 456 -65.52 6.58 -14.17
N LYS A 457 -65.68 5.25 -14.17
CA LYS A 457 -66.49 4.52 -15.16
C LYS A 457 -67.58 3.70 -14.47
N VAL A 458 -67.36 2.39 -14.30
CA VAL A 458 -68.41 1.47 -13.86
C VAL A 458 -67.98 0.76 -12.59
N ARG A 459 -68.86 0.77 -11.59
CA ARG A 459 -68.81 -0.17 -10.47
C ARG A 459 -69.66 -1.38 -10.82
N ARG A 460 -69.07 -2.58 -10.85
CA ARG A 460 -69.81 -3.84 -10.96
C ARG A 460 -69.73 -4.58 -9.63
N SER A 461 -70.88 -4.79 -9.00
CA SER A 461 -71.00 -5.63 -7.81
C SER A 461 -71.82 -6.85 -8.19
N PHE A 462 -71.27 -8.05 -8.02
CA PHE A 462 -71.94 -9.32 -8.31
C PHE A 462 -71.97 -10.16 -7.04
N ALA A 463 -73.16 -10.58 -6.63
CA ALA A 463 -73.34 -11.50 -5.51
C ALA A 463 -74.18 -12.67 -6.00
N ALA A 464 -73.75 -13.89 -5.69
CA ALA A 464 -74.50 -15.10 -6.05
C ALA A 464 -75.76 -15.28 -5.18
N GLU A 465 -75.70 -14.84 -3.92
CA GLU A 465 -76.82 -14.94 -2.99
C GLU A 465 -77.58 -13.62 -2.89
N HIS A 466 -76.99 -12.60 -2.27
CA HIS A 466 -77.61 -11.29 -2.10
C HIS A 466 -76.56 -10.19 -1.93
N GLN A 467 -76.93 -8.94 -2.25
CA GLN A 467 -76.18 -7.76 -1.86
C GLN A 467 -76.81 -7.14 -0.62
N TRP A 468 -76.03 -6.97 0.43
CA TRP A 468 -76.46 -6.37 1.67
C TRP A 468 -75.92 -4.94 1.79
N LEU A 469 -76.79 -3.95 1.66
CA LEU A 469 -76.47 -2.54 1.84
C LEU A 469 -77.31 -2.00 2.99
N GLN A 470 -76.66 -1.58 4.08
CA GLN A 470 -77.34 -1.15 5.29
C GLN A 470 -76.69 0.10 5.85
N SER A 471 -77.50 1.12 6.07
CA SER A 471 -77.11 2.36 6.75
C SER A 471 -78.32 2.97 7.46
N PRO A 472 -78.13 3.79 8.51
CA PRO A 472 -79.23 4.54 9.11
C PRO A 472 -79.92 5.48 8.11
N LYS A 473 -79.14 6.02 7.17
CA LYS A 473 -79.58 6.88 6.08
C LYS A 473 -78.93 6.44 4.78
N THR A 474 -79.72 6.28 3.72
CA THR A 474 -79.25 5.77 2.43
C THR A 474 -79.51 6.78 1.30
N TRP A 475 -78.53 6.91 0.41
CA TRP A 475 -78.66 7.61 -0.86
C TRP A 475 -78.44 6.62 -2.00
N VAL A 476 -79.42 6.50 -2.90
CA VAL A 476 -79.31 5.69 -4.12
C VAL A 476 -79.74 6.55 -5.29
N GLY A 477 -78.78 7.05 -6.07
CA GLY A 477 -79.12 7.90 -7.21
C GLY A 477 -77.96 8.76 -7.69
N SER A 478 -78.29 9.88 -8.33
CA SER A 478 -77.31 10.84 -8.85
C SER A 478 -76.90 11.84 -7.77
N LYS A 479 -76.15 12.89 -8.13
CA LYS A 479 -75.83 13.98 -7.19
C LYS A 479 -77.06 14.81 -6.81
N GLN A 480 -78.07 14.87 -7.66
CA GLN A 480 -79.26 15.71 -7.49
C GLN A 480 -80.50 14.90 -7.08
N GLU A 481 -80.59 13.66 -7.55
CA GLU A 481 -81.78 12.82 -7.41
C GLU A 481 -81.48 11.56 -6.61
N ASN A 482 -82.24 11.34 -5.54
CA ASN A 482 -82.23 10.09 -4.77
C ASN A 482 -83.52 9.32 -5.06
N VAL A 483 -83.38 8.08 -5.51
CA VAL A 483 -84.51 7.19 -5.82
C VAL A 483 -85.44 7.01 -4.61
N LEU A 484 -84.93 7.07 -3.39
CA LEU A 484 -85.75 6.98 -2.18
C LEU A 484 -86.61 8.24 -1.95
N ILE A 485 -86.10 9.42 -2.33
CA ILE A 485 -86.88 10.67 -2.32
C ILE A 485 -87.97 10.58 -3.39
N LEU A 486 -87.63 10.17 -4.62
CA LEU A 486 -88.60 9.99 -5.69
C LEU A 486 -89.69 8.97 -5.32
N LEU A 487 -89.34 7.89 -4.61
CA LEU A 487 -90.31 6.91 -4.12
C LEU A 487 -91.21 7.51 -3.03
N SER A 488 -90.65 8.34 -2.15
CA SER A 488 -91.40 9.06 -1.12
C SER A 488 -92.38 10.08 -1.72
N GLU A 489 -91.94 10.83 -2.74
CA GLU A 489 -92.77 11.75 -3.50
C GLU A 489 -93.85 11.01 -4.30
N LEU A 490 -93.52 9.86 -4.90
CA LEU A 490 -94.52 9.02 -5.57
C LEU A 490 -95.59 8.54 -4.59
N MET A 491 -95.22 8.12 -3.38
CA MET A 491 -96.19 7.75 -2.33
C MET A 491 -97.10 8.93 -1.94
N GLN A 492 -96.56 10.14 -1.92
CA GLN A 492 -97.33 11.36 -1.68
C GLN A 492 -98.29 11.66 -2.84
N VAL A 493 -97.83 11.55 -4.08
CA VAL A 493 -98.68 11.71 -5.27
C VAL A 493 -99.80 10.66 -5.29
N VAL A 494 -99.53 9.41 -4.91
CA VAL A 494 -100.55 8.35 -4.81
C VAL A 494 -101.62 8.72 -3.77
N LYS A 495 -101.23 9.28 -2.63
CA LYS A 495 -102.16 9.77 -1.62
C LYS A 495 -103.05 10.89 -2.18
N GLU A 496 -102.45 11.89 -2.81
CA GLU A 496 -103.17 13.03 -3.39
C GLU A 496 -104.11 12.60 -4.52
N LEU A 497 -103.69 11.62 -5.33
CA LEU A 497 -104.51 11.00 -6.36
C LEU A 497 -105.71 10.28 -5.73
N ALA A 498 -105.50 9.53 -4.65
CA ALA A 498 -106.58 8.86 -3.93
C ALA A 498 -107.57 9.87 -3.34
N ASP A 499 -107.08 10.95 -2.73
CA ASP A 499 -107.93 12.01 -2.18
C ASP A 499 -108.75 12.72 -3.27
N THR A 500 -108.13 12.97 -4.43
CA THR A 500 -108.80 13.55 -5.61
C THR A 500 -109.85 12.59 -6.17
N LEU A 501 -109.51 11.31 -6.35
CA LEU A 501 -110.43 10.31 -6.88
C LEU A 501 -111.62 10.08 -5.94
N ALA A 502 -111.39 10.05 -4.63
CA ALA A 502 -112.43 9.92 -3.62
C ALA A 502 -113.42 11.10 -3.62
N THR A 503 -113.07 12.23 -4.22
CA THR A 503 -113.89 13.44 -4.29
C THR A 503 -114.32 13.83 -5.71
N HIS A 504 -113.91 13.07 -6.74
CA HIS A 504 -114.22 13.43 -8.12
C HIS A 504 -115.72 13.31 -8.42
N THR A 505 -116.19 14.10 -9.39
CA THR A 505 -117.59 14.11 -9.86
C THR A 505 -117.63 14.32 -11.38
N HIS A 506 -118.70 13.88 -12.05
CA HIS A 506 -118.90 14.09 -13.50
C HIS A 506 -119.80 15.30 -13.78
N LYS A 507 -119.43 16.14 -14.75
CA LYS A 507 -120.27 17.27 -15.21
C LYS A 507 -120.89 16.96 -16.58
N GLY A 508 -122.19 17.24 -16.76
CA GLY A 508 -122.86 17.15 -18.06
C GLY A 508 -123.65 15.86 -18.36
N VAL A 509 -124.17 15.18 -17.35
CA VAL A 509 -124.95 13.93 -17.55
C VAL A 509 -126.36 14.26 -18.08
N ALA A 510 -126.76 13.70 -19.22
CA ALA A 510 -128.13 13.81 -19.75
C ALA A 510 -129.13 13.09 -18.83
N ALA A 511 -130.38 13.57 -18.76
CA ALA A 511 -131.40 13.09 -17.82
C ALA A 511 -131.62 11.56 -17.92
N GLY A 512 -131.17 10.84 -16.89
CA GLY A 512 -131.21 9.38 -16.73
C GLY A 512 -130.78 8.97 -15.30
N PRO A 513 -130.77 7.67 -14.93
CA PRO A 513 -130.64 7.20 -13.55
C PRO A 513 -129.24 7.39 -12.89
N ALA A 514 -128.29 8.02 -13.56
CA ALA A 514 -126.94 8.26 -13.03
C ALA A 514 -126.87 9.59 -12.24
N THR A 515 -126.14 9.60 -11.11
CA THR A 515 -126.00 10.78 -10.23
C THR A 515 -124.60 11.39 -10.32
N THR A 516 -124.47 12.72 -10.19
CA THR A 516 -123.19 13.45 -10.23
C THR A 516 -122.47 13.51 -8.87
N ARG A 517 -122.75 12.59 -7.94
CA ARG A 517 -122.17 12.60 -6.58
C ARG A 517 -120.80 11.93 -6.57
N ALA A 518 -120.02 12.15 -5.50
CA ALA A 518 -118.75 11.48 -5.28
C ALA A 518 -118.90 9.94 -5.28
N PRO A 519 -117.83 9.16 -5.56
CA PRO A 519 -117.91 7.71 -5.67
C PRO A 519 -118.43 7.04 -4.40
N VAL A 520 -119.23 5.97 -4.55
CA VAL A 520 -119.70 5.18 -3.40
C VAL A 520 -118.56 4.46 -2.68
N GLN A 521 -117.41 4.25 -3.34
CA GLN A 521 -116.18 3.68 -2.77
C GLN A 521 -115.23 4.73 -2.16
N ALA A 522 -115.63 6.00 -2.03
CA ALA A 522 -114.74 7.10 -1.58
C ALA A 522 -113.97 6.80 -0.27
N SER A 523 -114.59 6.12 0.70
CA SER A 523 -113.93 5.75 1.96
C SER A 523 -112.77 4.77 1.75
N ALA A 524 -112.99 3.72 0.95
CA ALA A 524 -111.95 2.74 0.63
C ALA A 524 -110.79 3.38 -0.16
N ILE A 525 -111.11 4.28 -1.09
CA ILE A 525 -110.11 5.02 -1.87
C ILE A 525 -109.23 5.87 -0.94
N ARG A 526 -109.81 6.63 0.00
CA ARG A 526 -109.04 7.36 1.01
C ARG A 526 -108.22 6.44 1.92
N GLY A 527 -108.75 5.25 2.24
CA GLY A 527 -108.03 4.22 2.98
C GLY A 527 -106.68 3.90 2.36
N HIS A 528 -106.63 3.67 1.04
CA HIS A 528 -105.38 3.44 0.31
C HIS A 528 -104.44 4.65 0.32
N GLY A 529 -104.97 5.88 0.31
CA GLY A 529 -104.16 7.09 0.49
C GLY A 529 -103.49 7.17 1.87
N THR A 530 -104.20 6.74 2.91
CA THR A 530 -103.65 6.62 4.28
C THR A 530 -102.56 5.56 4.36
N GLU A 531 -102.80 4.36 3.79
CA GLU A 531 -101.79 3.29 3.72
C GLU A 531 -100.50 3.78 3.02
N SER A 532 -100.63 4.50 1.90
CA SER A 532 -99.48 5.12 1.20
C SER A 532 -98.74 6.12 2.10
N SER A 533 -99.48 6.93 2.87
CA SER A 533 -98.91 7.87 3.83
C SER A 533 -98.11 7.19 4.95
N GLU A 534 -98.57 6.02 5.42
CA GLU A 534 -97.87 5.22 6.44
C GLU A 534 -96.58 4.59 5.88
N LEU A 535 -96.62 4.09 4.64
CA LEU A 535 -95.42 3.58 3.95
C LEU A 535 -94.39 4.69 3.75
N LYS A 536 -94.82 5.89 3.35
CA LYS A 536 -93.96 7.08 3.27
C LYS A 536 -93.30 7.38 4.62
N GLY A 537 -94.09 7.33 5.71
CA GLY A 537 -93.60 7.51 7.08
C GLY A 537 -92.54 6.49 7.52
N ARG A 538 -92.50 5.30 6.90
CA ARG A 538 -91.46 4.28 7.12
C ARG A 538 -90.21 4.49 6.24
N LEU A 539 -90.38 5.07 5.05
CA LEU A 539 -89.31 5.32 4.09
C LEU A 539 -88.49 6.59 4.41
N ASP A 540 -89.17 7.66 4.82
CA ASP A 540 -88.52 8.95 5.11
C ASP A 540 -87.41 8.86 6.19
N PRO A 541 -87.58 8.09 7.29
CA PRO A 541 -86.55 7.95 8.32
C PRO A 541 -85.24 7.34 7.83
N ILE A 542 -85.26 6.51 6.78
CA ILE A 542 -84.05 5.87 6.22
C ILE A 542 -83.51 6.59 4.97
N THR A 543 -84.20 7.62 4.49
CA THR A 543 -83.79 8.36 3.29
C THR A 543 -82.81 9.48 3.65
N GLN A 544 -81.66 9.51 2.97
CA GLN A 544 -80.73 10.65 3.02
C GLN A 544 -81.26 11.78 2.12
N THR A 545 -81.39 12.99 2.68
CA THR A 545 -82.07 14.13 2.02
C THR A 545 -81.16 15.24 1.53
N SER A 546 -79.86 15.18 1.86
CA SER A 546 -78.84 16.18 1.49
C SER A 546 -77.45 15.60 1.52
#